data_AF-A0A151ELJ3-F1
#
_entry.id   AF-A0A151ELJ3-F1
#
_cell.length_a   1.000
_cell.length_b   1.000
_cell.length_c   1.000
_cell.angle_alpha   90.00
_cell.angle_beta   90.00
_cell.angle_gamma   90.00
#
_symmetry.space_group_name_H-M   'P 1'
#
loop_
_entity.id
_entity.type
_entity.pdbx_description
1 polymer ?
#
loop_
_entity_poly.entity_id
_entity_poly.type
_entity_poly.pdbx_seq_one_letter_code
_entity_poly.pdbx_strand_id
1 'polypeptide(L)'
;MIQAVVRIRGDINVKPGIKKTLHLLHLNRVNHCVLIRNSPVNDGMLKKVKDYVTWGEINPEVLAKLIVTRGKLIGNRPIKPEYIKKETRHESLVKFAGAIVEG
;
A
#
# COMPACT_ATOMS: atom_id res chain seq x y z
N MET A 1 -12.52 -0.66 -5.78
CA MET A 1 -11.44 -1.65 -5.98
C MET A 1 -10.11 -1.07 -5.53
N ILE A 2 -9.39 -1.79 -4.67
CA ILE A 2 -8.09 -1.39 -4.14
C ILE A 2 -6.97 -2.13 -4.87
N GLN A 3 -5.90 -1.40 -5.17
CA GLN A 3 -4.69 -1.91 -5.80
C GLN A 3 -3.51 -1.77 -4.84
N ALA A 4 -2.68 -2.80 -4.77
CA ALA A 4 -1.39 -2.74 -4.11
C ALA A 4 -0.35 -2.27 -5.11
N VAL A 5 0.40 -1.23 -4.76
CA VAL A 5 1.44 -0.63 -5.60
C VAL A 5 2.78 -0.79 -4.92
N VAL A 6 3.73 -1.42 -5.61
CA VAL A 6 5.08 -1.69 -5.10
C VAL A 6 6.10 -1.01 -5.99
N ARG A 7 7.04 -0.29 -5.37
CA ARG A 7 8.17 0.31 -6.07
C ARG A 7 9.32 -0.68 -6.22
N ILE A 8 9.71 -0.97 -7.46
CA ILE A 8 10.77 -1.94 -7.78
C ILE A 8 12.11 -1.24 -8.08
N ARG A 9 12.08 -0.07 -8.73
CA ARG A 9 13.31 0.63 -9.17
C ARG A 9 13.73 1.77 -8.23
N GLY A 10 15.05 1.98 -8.14
CA GLY A 10 15.70 3.06 -7.41
C GLY A 10 15.39 4.46 -7.95
N ASP A 11 15.97 5.51 -7.35
CA ASP A 11 15.76 6.91 -7.74
C ASP A 11 16.88 7.52 -8.60
N ILE A 12 17.91 6.74 -8.92
CA ILE A 12 19.04 7.16 -9.76
C ILE A 12 18.53 7.44 -11.19
N ASN A 13 18.88 8.61 -11.73
CA ASN A 13 18.49 9.08 -13.08
C ASN A 13 16.97 9.15 -13.35
N VAL A 14 16.15 9.27 -12.30
CA VAL A 14 14.71 9.43 -12.45
C VAL A 14 14.37 10.89 -12.74
N LYS A 15 13.53 11.11 -13.77
CA LYS A 15 13.04 12.44 -14.13
C LYS A 15 12.38 13.11 -12.90
N PRO A 16 12.63 14.40 -12.63
CA PRO A 16 12.08 15.09 -11.43
C PRO A 16 10.56 14.98 -11.31
N GLY A 17 9.84 15.02 -12.43
CA GLY A 17 8.38 14.86 -12.46
C GLY A 17 7.90 13.47 -12.02
N ILE A 18 8.65 12.41 -12.32
CA ILE A 18 8.34 11.03 -11.89
C ILE A 18 8.69 10.87 -10.41
N LYS A 19 9.85 11.40 -9.99
CA LYS A 19 10.27 11.39 -8.57
C LYS A 19 9.23 12.07 -7.68
N LYS A 20 8.70 13.22 -8.11
CA LYS A 20 7.63 13.94 -7.41
C LYS A 20 6.34 13.11 -7.35
N THR A 21 5.93 12.46 -8.43
CA THR A 21 4.74 11.59 -8.44
C THR A 21 4.90 10.39 -7.50
N LEU A 22 6.06 9.73 -7.50
CA LEU A 22 6.35 8.64 -6.55
C LEU A 22 6.27 9.12 -5.09
N HIS A 23 6.77 10.32 -4.80
CA HIS A 23 6.70 10.91 -3.47
C HIS A 23 5.26 11.21 -3.03
N LEU A 24 4.43 11.75 -3.92
CA LEU A 24 3.00 12.00 -3.67
C LEU A 24 2.22 10.69 -3.40
N LEU A 25 2.62 9.59 -4.05
CA LEU A 25 2.06 8.26 -3.80
C LEU A 25 2.68 7.59 -2.55
N HIS A 26 3.49 8.31 -1.76
CA HIS A 26 4.20 7.79 -0.59
C HIS A 26 5.21 6.65 -0.90
N LEU A 27 5.63 6.49 -2.15
CA LEU A 27 6.59 5.47 -2.60
C LEU A 27 8.05 5.99 -2.51
N ASN A 28 8.46 6.32 -1.30
CA ASN A 28 9.72 7.01 -1.02
C ASN A 28 10.97 6.13 -1.17
N ARG A 29 10.83 4.82 -0.95
CA ARG A 29 11.94 3.85 -0.95
C ARG A 29 11.61 2.66 -1.85
N VAL A 30 12.65 1.98 -2.32
CA VAL A 30 12.52 0.71 -3.05
C VAL A 30 11.91 -0.34 -2.11
N ASN A 31 11.09 -1.24 -2.66
CA ASN A 31 10.32 -2.25 -1.92
C ASN A 31 9.30 -1.68 -0.93
N HIS A 32 8.92 -0.41 -1.08
CA HIS A 32 7.79 0.16 -0.36
C HIS A 32 6.49 -0.21 -1.08
N CYS A 33 5.47 -0.59 -0.30
CA CYS A 33 4.15 -0.97 -0.79
C CYS A 33 3.11 0.01 -0.25
N VAL A 34 2.23 0.51 -1.12
CA VAL A 34 1.12 1.40 -0.76
C VAL A 34 -0.17 0.86 -1.35
N LEU A 35 -1.27 0.94 -0.59
CA LEU A 35 -2.61 0.58 -1.03
C LEU A 35 -3.30 1.82 -1.59
N ILE A 36 -3.81 1.73 -2.81
CA ILE A 36 -4.42 2.86 -3.53
C ILE A 36 -5.80 2.46 -4.04
N ARG A 37 -6.79 3.34 -3.88
CA ARG A 37 -8.12 3.15 -4.47
C ARG A 37 -8.08 3.44 -5.95
N ASN A 38 -8.74 2.61 -6.75
CA ASN A 38 -8.90 2.88 -8.17
C ASN A 38 -9.74 4.15 -8.38
N SER A 39 -9.13 5.14 -9.01
CA SER A 39 -9.72 6.44 -9.37
C SER A 39 -9.02 6.92 -10.64
N PRO A 40 -9.71 7.63 -11.56
CA PRO A 40 -9.09 8.15 -12.79
C PRO A 40 -7.82 8.98 -12.53
N VAL A 41 -7.78 9.71 -11.41
CA VAL A 41 -6.61 10.50 -11.00
C VAL A 41 -5.44 9.59 -10.62
N ASN A 42 -5.70 8.57 -9.81
CA ASN A 42 -4.69 7.62 -9.35
C ASN A 42 -4.17 6.77 -10.51
N ASP A 43 -5.04 6.35 -11.43
CA ASP A 43 -4.65 5.62 -12.64
C ASP A 43 -3.73 6.47 -13.54
N GLY A 44 -4.05 7.76 -13.72
CA GLY A 44 -3.16 8.70 -14.41
C GLY A 44 -1.78 8.83 -13.74
N MET A 45 -1.73 8.87 -12.40
CA MET A 45 -0.47 8.90 -11.65
C MET A 45 0.31 7.60 -11.82
N LEU A 46 -0.35 6.44 -11.79
CA LEU A 46 0.27 5.12 -11.98
C LEU A 46 0.83 4.95 -13.39
N LYS A 47 0.07 5.34 -14.42
CA LYS A 47 0.53 5.36 -15.82
C LYS A 47 1.79 6.20 -16.01
N LYS A 48 1.90 7.33 -15.30
CA LYS A 48 3.10 8.18 -15.32
C LYS A 48 4.32 7.53 -14.68
N VAL A 49 4.14 6.69 -13.66
CA VAL A 49 5.24 6.02 -12.94
C VAL A 49 5.43 4.56 -13.36
N LYS A 50 4.76 4.11 -14.43
CA LYS A 50 4.66 2.69 -14.84
C LYS A 50 5.99 1.94 -14.96
N ASP A 51 7.06 2.64 -15.31
CA ASP A 51 8.37 2.03 -15.52
C ASP A 51 9.14 1.75 -14.20
N TYR A 52 8.61 2.23 -13.06
CA TYR A 52 9.24 2.15 -11.74
C TYR A 52 8.48 1.32 -10.72
N VAL A 53 7.19 1.11 -10.96
CA VAL A 53 6.27 0.45 -10.02
C VAL A 53 5.51 -0.67 -10.70
N THR A 54 5.10 -1.65 -9.91
CA THR A 54 4.12 -2.66 -10.31
C THR A 54 2.90 -2.52 -9.43
N TRP A 55 1.72 -2.66 -10.03
CA TRP A 55 0.47 -2.61 -9.28
C TRP A 55 -0.48 -3.72 -9.73
N GLY A 56 -1.33 -4.16 -8.82
CA GLY A 56 -2.33 -5.18 -9.06
C GLY A 56 -3.39 -5.19 -7.97
N GLU A 57 -4.51 -5.85 -8.25
CA GLU A 57 -5.56 -6.08 -7.27
C GLU A 57 -5.06 -7.01 -6.17
N ILE A 58 -5.47 -6.74 -4.93
CA ILE A 58 -5.00 -7.49 -3.76
C ILE A 58 -6.12 -8.33 -3.17
N ASN A 59 -5.81 -9.60 -2.92
CA ASN A 59 -6.72 -10.51 -2.22
C ASN A 59 -6.74 -10.20 -0.71
N PRO A 60 -7.89 -10.27 -0.04
CA PRO A 60 -8.00 -10.03 1.40
C PRO A 60 -7.05 -10.88 2.26
N GLU A 61 -6.81 -12.14 1.88
CA GLU A 61 -5.87 -13.03 2.57
C GLU A 61 -4.41 -12.55 2.46
N VAL A 62 -4.02 -12.03 1.29
CA VAL A 62 -2.68 -11.50 1.05
C VAL A 62 -2.49 -10.21 1.85
N LEU A 63 -3.50 -9.35 1.86
CA LEU A 63 -3.49 -8.12 2.67
C LEU A 63 -3.36 -8.44 4.17
N ALA A 64 -4.05 -9.47 4.66
CA ALA A 64 -3.94 -9.91 6.04
C ALA A 64 -2.50 -10.32 6.40
N LYS A 65 -1.88 -11.17 5.57
CA LYS A 65 -0.46 -11.57 5.75
C LYS A 65 0.49 -10.37 5.70
N LEU A 66 0.23 -9.40 4.83
CA LEU A 66 1.04 -8.18 4.69
C LEU A 66 0.98 -7.32 5.96
N ILE A 67 -0.20 -7.13 6.55
CA ILE A 67 -0.38 -6.37 7.79
C ILE A 67 0.37 -7.04 8.95
N VAL A 68 0.31 -8.36 9.07
CA VAL A 68 1.00 -9.10 10.15
C VAL A 68 2.53 -9.00 10.01
N THR A 69 3.05 -9.10 8.79
CA THR A 69 4.50 -9.18 8.55
C THR A 69 5.18 -7.81 8.46
N ARG A 70 4.49 -6.81 7.91
CA ARG A 70 5.08 -5.50 7.58
C ARG A 70 4.32 -4.32 8.18
N GLY A 71 3.14 -4.54 8.76
CA GLY A 71 2.34 -3.49 9.37
C GLY A 71 3.02 -2.90 10.60
N LYS A 72 3.12 -1.57 10.63
CA LYS A 72 3.74 -0.81 11.73
C LYS A 72 2.82 0.30 12.20
N LEU A 73 2.82 0.53 13.51
CA LEU A 73 2.20 1.66 14.17
C LEU A 73 3.18 2.82 14.31
N ILE A 74 2.66 3.97 14.74
CA ILE A 74 3.47 5.12 15.13
C ILE A 74 4.51 4.69 16.16
N GLY A 75 5.76 5.08 15.90
CA GLY A 75 6.93 4.64 16.68
C GLY A 75 7.53 3.30 16.24
N ASN A 76 7.29 2.85 15.00
CA ASN A 76 7.86 1.61 14.45
C ASN A 76 7.44 0.31 15.18
N ARG A 77 6.35 0.34 15.96
CA ARG A 77 5.87 -0.83 16.70
C ARG A 77 5.12 -1.78 15.77
N PRO A 78 5.38 -3.10 15.83
CA PRO A 78 4.68 -4.07 14.97
C PRO A 78 3.19 -4.14 15.33
N ILE A 79 2.34 -4.31 14.32
CA ILE A 79 0.91 -4.52 14.54
C ILE A 79 0.68 -5.95 15.02
N LYS A 80 0.22 -6.11 16.27
CA LYS A 80 -0.24 -7.39 16.80
C LYS A 80 -1.74 -7.58 16.52
N PRO A 81 -2.22 -8.81 16.30
CA PRO A 81 -3.65 -9.09 16.12
C PRO A 81 -4.51 -8.59 17.30
N GLU A 82 -3.95 -8.59 18.51
CA GLU A 82 -4.59 -8.07 19.72
C GLU A 82 -4.88 -6.56 19.66
N TYR A 83 -4.01 -5.79 18.99
CA TYR A 83 -4.18 -4.35 18.84
C TYR A 83 -5.38 -4.03 17.93
N ILE A 84 -5.57 -4.82 16.87
CA ILE A 84 -6.69 -4.66 15.93
C ILE A 84 -8.03 -4.94 16.64
N LYS A 85 -8.08 -5.94 17.53
CA LYS A 85 -9.31 -6.22 18.31
C LYS A 85 -9.67 -5.10 19.29
N LYS A 86 -8.69 -4.39 19.82
CA LYS A 86 -8.90 -3.32 20.82
C LYS A 86 -9.27 -1.98 20.19
N GLU A 87 -8.64 -1.63 19.08
CA GLU A 87 -8.71 -0.28 18.50
C GLU A 87 -9.62 -0.18 17.28
N THR A 88 -9.95 -1.30 16.63
CA THR A 88 -10.82 -1.30 15.45
C THR A 88 -12.13 -2.04 15.71
N ARG A 89 -13.20 -1.64 15.01
CA ARG A 89 -14.54 -2.25 15.08
C ARG A 89 -14.61 -3.68 14.50
N HIS A 90 -13.48 -4.29 14.19
CA HIS A 90 -13.40 -5.57 13.49
C HIS A 90 -12.73 -6.63 14.37
N GLU A 91 -13.43 -7.75 14.55
CA GLU A 91 -13.02 -8.85 15.45
C GLU A 91 -11.79 -9.62 14.97
N SER A 92 -11.48 -9.56 13.67
CA SER A 92 -10.42 -10.35 13.04
C SER A 92 -9.72 -9.56 11.94
N LEU A 93 -8.43 -9.84 11.80
CA LEU A 93 -7.55 -9.24 10.81
C LEU A 93 -8.00 -9.56 9.37
N VAL A 94 -8.60 -10.74 9.16
CA VAL A 94 -9.18 -11.13 7.86
C VAL A 94 -10.44 -10.33 7.55
N LYS A 95 -11.33 -10.14 8.53
CA LYS A 95 -12.54 -9.30 8.37
C LYS A 95 -12.15 -7.84 8.11
N PHE A 96 -11.12 -7.35 8.79
CA PHE A 96 -10.57 -6.02 8.56
C PHE A 96 -9.98 -5.86 7.14
N ALA A 97 -9.21 -6.85 6.68
CA ALA A 97 -8.66 -6.85 5.32
C ALA A 97 -9.77 -6.91 4.26
N GLY A 98 -10.82 -7.71 4.48
CA GLY A 98 -12.00 -7.76 3.61
C GLY A 98 -12.70 -6.41 3.52
N ALA A 99 -12.97 -5.78 4.66
CA ALA A 99 -13.58 -4.46 4.72
C ALA A 99 -12.75 -3.37 4.00
N ILE A 100 -11.41 -3.48 4.04
CA ILE A 100 -10.53 -2.59 3.27
C ILE A 100 -10.72 -2.84 1.78
N VAL A 101 -10.66 -4.09 1.31
CA VAL A 101 -10.73 -4.43 -0.12
C VAL A 101 -12.10 -4.07 -0.73
N GLU A 102 -13.17 -4.23 0.04
CA GLU A 102 -14.55 -3.92 -0.36
C GLU A 102 -14.89 -2.42 -0.25
N GLY A 103 -14.13 -1.66 0.55
CA GLY A 103 -14.44 -0.28 0.94
C GLY A 103 -14.09 0.84 -0.03
#